data_AF-A0A956KAY4-F1
#
_entry.id   AF-A0A956KAY4-F1
#
_cell.length_a   1.000
_cell.length_b   1.000
_cell.length_c   1.000
_cell.angle_alpha   90.00
_cell.angle_beta   90.00
_cell.angle_gamma   90.00
#
_symmetry.space_group_name_H-M   'P 1'
#
loop_
_entity.id
_entity.type
_entity.pdbx_description
1 polymer ?
#
loop_
_entity_poly.entity_id
_entity_poly.type
_entity_poly.pdbx_seq_one_letter_code
_entity_poly.pdbx_strand_id
1 'polypeptide(L)'
;WAMHCHMTHHVMNQMGHDLPNLIGVKPGDLDRRAGRVAPGYMTMGHEGMGEMGSMGMKVPANSIPMVGARGPHDAITMGGMFTILKVRDDLTGDGDPGWYVNPKGTQAVAATTEELRRDGILL
;
A
#
# COMPACT_ATOMS: atom_id res chain seq x y z
N TRP A 1 12.76 8.60 0.79
CA TRP A 1 11.72 9.48 0.25
C TRP A 1 10.96 8.76 -0.85
N ALA A 2 9.63 8.72 -0.79
CA ALA A 2 8.84 8.26 -1.92
C ALA A 2 8.67 9.39 -2.93
N MET A 3 9.01 9.12 -4.19
CA MET A 3 8.89 10.04 -5.32
C MET A 3 7.93 9.43 -6.34
N HIS A 4 6.99 10.22 -6.86
CA HIS A 4 6.10 9.81 -7.94
C HIS A 4 5.78 11.00 -8.85
N CYS A 5 5.33 10.73 -10.08
CA CYS A 5 4.89 11.80 -11.00
C CYS A 5 3.62 12.46 -10.48
N HIS A 6 3.57 13.79 -10.50
CA HIS A 6 2.39 14.58 -10.10
C HIS A 6 1.28 14.58 -11.17
N MET A 7 1.62 14.37 -12.45
CA MET A 7 0.67 14.46 -13.55
C MET A 7 -0.03 13.09 -13.79
N THR A 8 -1.16 12.91 -13.08
CA THR A 8 -2.28 11.99 -13.36
C THR A 8 -1.99 10.56 -13.80
N HIS A 9 -1.90 9.67 -12.83
CA HIS A 9 -2.36 8.28 -12.83
C HIS A 9 -1.94 7.69 -11.49
N HIS A 10 -2.83 6.91 -10.86
CA HIS A 10 -2.67 6.39 -9.51
C HIS A 10 -1.23 5.91 -9.23
N VAL A 11 -0.72 6.10 -8.00
CA VAL A 11 0.55 5.48 -7.53
C VAL A 11 0.52 3.95 -7.55
N MET A 12 -0.58 3.38 -8.05
CA MET A 12 -0.80 1.99 -8.41
C MET A 12 -1.02 1.89 -9.92
N ASN A 13 -0.23 1.06 -10.58
CA ASN A 13 -0.51 0.63 -11.94
C ASN A 13 -1.92 0.00 -12.06
N GLN A 14 -2.48 -0.03 -13.27
CA GLN A 14 -3.74 -0.69 -13.67
C GLN A 14 -5.01 -0.46 -12.82
N MET A 15 -5.08 0.63 -12.07
CA MET A 15 -6.35 1.06 -11.47
C MET A 15 -7.21 1.76 -12.54
N GLY A 16 -8.42 1.24 -12.76
CA GLY A 16 -9.37 1.84 -13.69
C GLY A 16 -9.94 3.16 -13.17
N HIS A 17 -10.20 4.09 -14.08
CA HIS A 17 -10.97 5.30 -13.78
C HIS A 17 -12.48 5.00 -13.84
N ASP A 18 -13.29 5.84 -13.18
CA ASP A 18 -14.76 5.76 -13.19
C ASP A 18 -15.36 4.47 -12.63
N LEU A 19 -14.58 3.70 -11.87
CA LEU A 19 -15.08 2.58 -11.09
C LEU A 19 -15.69 3.08 -9.77
N PRO A 20 -16.86 2.56 -9.35
CA PRO A 20 -17.45 2.91 -8.07
C PRO A 20 -16.53 2.47 -6.92
N ASN A 21 -16.46 3.29 -5.87
CA ASN A 21 -15.80 2.90 -4.63
C ASN A 21 -16.56 1.73 -3.99
N LEU A 22 -15.89 0.59 -3.84
CA LEU A 22 -16.48 -0.62 -3.26
C LEU A 22 -16.26 -0.72 -1.74
N ILE A 23 -15.54 0.21 -1.12
CA ILE A 23 -15.25 0.16 0.32
C ILE A 23 -16.55 0.10 1.12
N GLY A 24 -16.66 -0.91 2.00
CA GLY A 24 -17.82 -1.16 2.84
C GLY A 24 -18.98 -1.92 2.16
N VAL A 25 -18.87 -2.25 0.87
CA VAL A 25 -19.82 -3.16 0.22
C VAL A 25 -19.73 -4.54 0.87
N LYS A 26 -20.89 -5.19 1.07
CA LYS A 26 -21.00 -6.56 1.58
C LYS A 26 -21.27 -7.51 0.41
N PRO A 27 -20.26 -8.18 -0.16
CA PRO A 27 -20.41 -8.88 -1.43
C PRO A 27 -21.13 -10.23 -1.34
N GLY A 28 -21.37 -10.78 -0.14
CA GLY A 28 -21.87 -12.15 0.12
C GLY A 28 -22.69 -12.82 -1.00
N ASP A 29 -23.94 -12.40 -1.20
CA ASP A 29 -24.82 -13.01 -2.20
C ASP A 29 -24.40 -12.75 -3.66
N LEU A 30 -23.76 -11.61 -3.91
CA LEU A 30 -23.25 -11.23 -5.23
C LEU A 30 -22.09 -12.15 -5.64
N ASP A 31 -21.10 -12.37 -4.77
CA ASP A 31 -19.97 -13.26 -5.02
C ASP A 31 -20.44 -14.69 -5.36
N ARG A 32 -21.40 -15.20 -4.59
CA ARG A 32 -21.97 -16.53 -4.83
C ARG A 32 -22.61 -16.66 -6.21
N ARG A 33 -23.29 -15.61 -6.68
CA ARG A 33 -23.92 -15.60 -8.01
C ARG A 33 -22.87 -15.42 -9.11
N ALA A 34 -21.93 -14.51 -8.93
CA ALA A 34 -20.85 -14.24 -9.88
C ALA A 34 -19.97 -15.47 -10.11
N GLY A 35 -19.62 -16.20 -9.04
CA GLY A 35 -18.82 -17.43 -9.11
C GLY A 35 -19.43 -18.55 -9.95
N ARG A 36 -20.75 -18.56 -10.18
CA ARG A 36 -21.40 -19.55 -11.06
C ARG A 36 -21.11 -19.31 -12.54
N VAL A 37 -20.86 -18.06 -12.91
CA VAL A 37 -20.62 -17.65 -14.31
C VAL A 37 -19.12 -17.45 -14.55
N ALA A 38 -18.40 -16.96 -13.53
CA ALA A 38 -16.96 -16.74 -13.56
C ALA A 38 -16.31 -17.38 -12.31
N PRO A 39 -15.89 -18.65 -12.37
CA PRO A 39 -15.35 -19.37 -11.21
C PRO A 39 -14.10 -18.74 -10.56
N GLY A 40 -13.38 -17.88 -11.30
CA GLY A 40 -12.24 -17.12 -10.78
C GLY A 40 -12.57 -15.71 -10.28
N TYR A 41 -13.85 -15.34 -10.20
CA TYR A 41 -14.26 -14.02 -9.72
C TYR A 41 -13.97 -13.87 -8.23
N MET A 42 -13.38 -12.74 -7.85
CA MET A 42 -13.18 -12.33 -6.47
C MET A 42 -13.50 -10.85 -6.34
N THR A 43 -14.33 -10.47 -5.36
CA THR A 43 -14.53 -9.06 -5.03
C THR A 43 -13.29 -8.50 -4.36
N MET A 44 -12.71 -7.47 -4.97
CA MET A 44 -11.49 -6.80 -4.49
C MET A 44 -11.83 -5.39 -4.01
N GLY A 45 -11.10 -4.88 -3.01
CA GLY A 45 -11.15 -3.47 -2.62
C GLY A 45 -12.25 -3.07 -1.64
N HIS A 46 -13.15 -3.96 -1.27
CA HIS A 46 -14.24 -3.66 -0.33
C HIS A 46 -13.78 -3.44 1.13
N GLU A 47 -12.62 -3.97 1.50
CA GLU A 47 -11.92 -3.71 2.77
C GLU A 47 -10.66 -2.85 2.57
N GLY A 48 -10.51 -2.25 1.39
CA GLY A 48 -9.27 -1.62 0.93
C GLY A 48 -8.39 -2.54 0.08
N MET A 49 -7.27 -2.00 -0.42
CA MET A 49 -6.37 -2.69 -1.36
C MET A 49 -4.98 -2.99 -0.79
N GLY A 50 -4.66 -2.50 0.41
CA GLY A 50 -3.33 -2.64 0.99
C GLY A 50 -2.96 -4.09 1.29
N GLU A 51 -3.85 -4.80 1.99
CA GLU A 51 -3.65 -6.20 2.40
C GLU A 51 -3.48 -7.16 1.22
N MET A 52 -4.03 -6.81 0.04
CA MET A 52 -3.88 -7.60 -1.18
C MET A 52 -2.42 -7.70 -1.64
N GLY A 53 -1.58 -6.73 -1.28
CA GLY A 53 -0.14 -6.78 -1.54
C GLY A 53 0.58 -7.91 -0.77
N SER A 54 -0.01 -8.40 0.33
CA SER A 54 0.57 -9.48 1.15
C SER A 54 0.21 -10.89 0.66
N MET A 55 -0.81 -11.02 -0.19
CA MET A 55 -1.37 -12.31 -0.64
C MET A 55 -0.42 -13.12 -1.55
N GLY A 56 0.67 -12.52 -2.05
CA GLY A 56 1.70 -13.24 -2.81
C GLY A 56 1.21 -13.84 -4.14
N MET A 57 0.24 -13.20 -4.78
CA MET A 57 -0.34 -13.69 -6.04
C MET A 57 0.69 -13.72 -7.17
N LYS A 58 0.63 -14.76 -8.01
CA LYS A 58 1.50 -14.86 -9.19
C LYS A 58 1.21 -13.71 -10.16
N VAL A 59 2.24 -12.94 -10.49
CA VAL A 59 2.16 -11.85 -11.46
C VAL A 59 2.04 -12.44 -12.88
N PRO A 60 1.05 -12.03 -13.69
CA PRO A 60 0.91 -12.48 -15.07
C PRO A 60 2.14 -12.13 -15.93
N ALA A 61 2.47 -12.99 -16.89
CA ALA A 61 3.49 -12.69 -17.89
C ALA A 61 3.13 -11.40 -18.67
N ASN A 62 4.14 -10.59 -19.01
CA ASN A 62 3.99 -9.33 -19.73
C ASN A 62 3.11 -8.28 -19.03
N SER A 63 2.94 -8.37 -17.70
CA SER A 63 2.32 -7.30 -16.92
C SER A 63 3.37 -6.32 -16.39
N ILE A 64 3.00 -5.04 -16.35
CA ILE A 64 3.79 -4.03 -15.63
C ILE A 64 3.74 -4.34 -14.13
N PRO A 65 4.80 -4.06 -13.35
CA PRO A 65 4.81 -4.32 -11.92
C PRO A 65 3.62 -3.68 -11.22
N MET A 66 2.76 -4.53 -10.65
CA MET A 66 1.61 -4.16 -9.82
C MET A 66 1.93 -4.25 -8.32
N VAL A 67 3.13 -4.73 -8.01
CA VAL A 67 3.55 -5.01 -6.65
C VAL A 67 4.12 -3.76 -6.01
N GLY A 68 3.78 -3.60 -4.73
CA GLY A 68 4.41 -2.63 -3.86
C GLY A 68 5.89 -2.94 -3.58
N ALA A 69 6.45 -2.23 -2.61
CA ALA A 69 7.78 -2.54 -2.06
C ALA A 69 7.67 -2.83 -0.57
N ARG A 70 8.69 -3.46 0.02
CA ARG A 70 8.81 -3.46 1.49
C ARG A 70 9.44 -2.17 1.94
N GLY A 71 8.87 -1.52 2.95
CA GLY A 71 9.46 -0.40 3.68
C GLY A 71 10.12 -0.86 4.99
N PRO A 72 10.70 0.08 5.75
CA PRO A 72 11.31 -0.20 7.06
C PRO A 72 10.29 -0.46 8.17
N HIS A 73 9.04 -0.05 7.97
CA HIS A 73 7.96 -0.14 8.97
C HIS A 73 6.82 -1.06 8.53
N ASP A 74 6.49 -1.07 7.23
CA ASP A 74 5.48 -1.95 6.66
C ASP A 74 5.60 -2.04 5.13
N ALA A 75 4.71 -2.79 4.48
CA ALA A 75 4.53 -2.81 3.05
C ALA A 75 4.15 -1.42 2.51
N ILE A 76 4.87 -0.99 1.48
CA ILE A 76 4.56 0.19 0.70
C ILE A 76 3.59 -0.25 -0.39
N THR A 77 2.33 0.12 -0.25
CA THR A 77 1.23 -0.31 -1.12
C THR A 77 1.15 0.49 -2.42
N MET A 78 2.22 1.20 -2.82
CA MET A 78 2.29 1.93 -4.09
C MET A 78 2.96 1.02 -5.13
N GLY A 79 2.25 0.70 -6.21
CA GLY A 79 2.61 -0.34 -7.16
C GLY A 79 3.14 0.23 -8.46
N GLY A 80 4.44 0.02 -8.71
CA GLY A 80 5.10 0.24 -10.00
C GLY A 80 5.21 1.66 -10.54
N MET A 81 4.55 2.67 -9.94
CA MET A 81 4.58 4.07 -10.36
C MET A 81 5.16 5.02 -9.31
N PHE A 82 6.03 4.51 -8.45
CA PHE A 82 6.80 5.32 -7.50
C PHE A 82 8.25 4.82 -7.43
N THR A 83 9.13 5.67 -6.92
CA THR A 83 10.53 5.35 -6.67
C THR A 83 10.91 5.74 -5.26
N ILE A 84 11.80 4.97 -4.63
CA ILE A 84 12.36 5.29 -3.31
C ILE A 84 13.72 5.94 -3.50
N LEU A 85 13.79 7.25 -3.27
CA LEU A 85 15.04 7.99 -3.21
C LEU A 85 15.63 7.87 -1.80
N LYS A 86 16.81 7.26 -1.70
CA LYS A 86 17.60 7.15 -0.48
C LYS A 86 18.78 8.12 -0.57
N VAL A 87 18.86 9.03 0.39
CA VAL A 87 19.93 10.06 0.45
C VAL A 87 20.82 9.75 1.66
N ARG A 88 22.14 9.92 1.49
CA ARG A 88 23.17 9.77 2.53
C ARG A 88 24.21 10.87 2.40
N ASP A 89 24.86 11.21 3.51
CA ASP A 89 25.97 12.16 3.53
C ASP A 89 27.21 11.59 2.83
N ASP A 90 27.43 10.28 2.96
CA ASP A 90 28.49 9.53 2.29
C ASP A 90 27.94 8.21 1.73
N LEU A 91 28.47 7.78 0.58
CA LEU A 91 28.12 6.54 -0.11
C LEU A 91 29.39 5.74 -0.39
N THR A 92 29.41 4.50 0.10
CA THR A 92 30.56 3.58 -0.06
C THR A 92 30.57 2.85 -1.42
N GLY A 93 29.64 3.16 -2.33
CA GLY A 93 29.46 2.49 -3.62
C GLY A 93 28.12 2.83 -4.30
N ASP A 94 27.75 2.05 -5.30
CA ASP A 94 26.52 2.18 -6.12
C ASP A 94 25.37 1.26 -5.66
N GLY A 95 25.60 0.39 -4.68
CA GLY A 95 24.60 -0.51 -4.11
C GLY A 95 23.56 0.20 -3.23
N ASP A 96 22.53 -0.54 -2.80
CA ASP A 96 21.51 -0.02 -1.88
C ASP A 96 22.14 0.35 -0.52
N PRO A 97 22.12 1.62 -0.09
CA PRO A 97 22.66 2.06 1.21
C PRO A 97 21.76 1.70 2.41
N GLY A 98 20.78 0.83 2.22
CA GLY A 98 19.84 0.37 3.24
C GLY A 98 18.77 1.42 3.61
N TRP A 99 18.05 1.17 4.69
CA TRP A 99 17.09 2.14 5.25
C TRP A 99 17.79 3.21 6.07
N TYR A 100 17.25 4.43 6.03
CA TYR A 100 17.73 5.50 6.90
C TYR A 100 17.34 5.20 8.34
N VAL A 101 18.29 5.30 9.27
CA VAL A 101 18.03 5.13 10.69
C VAL A 101 17.60 6.48 11.25
N ASN A 102 16.32 6.59 11.59
CA ASN A 102 15.77 7.82 12.15
C ASN A 102 16.43 8.14 13.49
N PRO A 103 16.83 9.40 13.75
CA PRO A 103 17.36 9.80 15.04
C PRO A 103 16.38 9.49 16.19
N LYS A 104 16.94 9.27 17.38
CA LYS A 104 16.12 8.99 18.57
C LYS A 104 15.14 10.15 18.82
N GLY A 105 13.87 9.80 19.02
CA GLY A 105 12.81 10.77 19.32
C GLY A 105 12.19 11.45 18.10
N THR A 106 12.60 11.12 16.87
CA THR A 106 11.97 11.66 15.63
C THR A 106 10.94 10.73 15.01
N GLN A 107 10.79 9.51 15.54
CA GLN A 107 9.75 8.58 15.13
C GLN A 107 8.49 8.80 15.96
N ALA A 108 7.33 8.68 15.30
CA ALA A 108 6.07 8.59 15.99
C ALA A 108 6.07 7.36 16.90
N VAL A 109 5.53 7.53 18.10
CA VAL A 109 5.32 6.45 19.08
C VAL A 109 3.85 6.40 19.43
N ALA A 110 3.41 5.26 19.96
CA ALA A 110 2.05 5.16 20.48
C ALA A 110 1.87 6.19 21.62
N ALA A 111 0.78 6.95 21.56
CA ALA A 111 0.40 7.84 22.64
C ALA A 111 0.06 7.02 23.89
N THR A 112 0.48 7.51 25.05
CA THR A 112 0.07 6.94 26.33
C THR A 112 -1.42 7.20 26.56
N THR A 113 -2.05 6.38 27.39
CA THR A 113 -3.47 6.59 27.76
C THR A 113 -3.71 7.96 28.38
N GLU A 114 -2.73 8.49 29.10
CA GLU A 114 -2.82 9.82 29.71
C GLU A 114 -2.79 10.94 28.66
N GLU A 115 -1.90 10.84 27.66
CA GLU A 115 -1.87 11.78 26.55
C GLU A 115 -3.16 11.75 25.75
N LEU A 116 -3.69 10.56 25.47
CA LEU A 116 -4.98 10.40 24.79
C LEU A 116 -6.12 11.07 25.58
N ARG A 117 -6.19 10.86 26.90
CA ARG A 117 -7.21 11.51 27.76
C ARG A 117 -7.07 13.01 27.80
N ARG A 118 -5.84 13.54 27.96
CA ARG A 118 -5.55 14.98 27.91
C ARG A 118 -6.08 15.59 26.62
N ASP A 119 -5.95 14.88 25.51
CA ASP A 119 -6.35 15.33 24.18
C ASP A 119 -7.83 15.00 23.86
N GLY A 120 -8.60 14.49 24.85
CA GLY A 120 -10.03 14.19 24.70
C GLY A 120 -10.35 12.97 23.83
N ILE A 121 -9.35 12.14 23.53
CA ILE A 121 -9.51 10.92 22.74
C ILE A 121 -9.90 9.77 23.68
N LEU A 122 -11.15 9.31 23.55
CA LEU A 122 -11.68 8.16 24.27
C LEU A 122 -11.58 6.93 23.35
N LEU A 123 -10.77 5.94 23.75
CA LEU A 123 -10.68 4.63 23.11
C LEU A 123 -11.77 3.68 23.63
#